data_AF-A0AAW2LGI5-F1
#
_entry.id   AF-A0AAW2LGI5-F1
#
_cell.length_a   1.000
_cell.length_b   1.000
_cell.length_c   1.000
_cell.angle_alpha   90.00
_cell.angle_beta   90.00
_cell.angle_gamma   90.00
#
_symmetry.space_group_name_H-M   'P 1'
#
loop_
_entity.id
_entity.type
_entity.pdbx_description
1 polymer ?
#
loop_
_entity_poly.entity_id
_entity_poly.type
_entity_poly.pdbx_seq_one_letter_code
_entity_poly.pdbx_strand_id
1 'polypeptide(L)'
;MTPSQIGVILRDSHGIAQVKSVTGSKILRILKAHGLAPEIPEDLYHLIKKAVAIRKHLERNRKDKDSKFRLILVESRIHRLARYYKKTKKLPPVWNKLHSYLLVWGLVSSILSLSDYFDIKFMWRGTTCKNGVNGLAFYL
;
A
#
# COMPACT_ATOMS: atom_id res chain seq x y z
N MET A 1 -5.37 5.44 -18.88
CA MET A 1 -4.65 6.65 -18.39
C MET A 1 -4.96 6.85 -16.92
N THR A 2 -4.01 7.33 -16.12
CA THR A 2 -4.28 7.52 -14.69
C THR A 2 -4.99 8.85 -14.39
N PRO A 3 -5.89 8.91 -13.39
CA PRO A 3 -6.54 10.15 -12.97
C PRO A 3 -5.57 11.30 -12.71
N SER A 4 -4.40 11.01 -12.16
CA SER A 4 -3.35 12.02 -11.93
C SER A 4 -2.77 12.57 -13.24
N GLN A 5 -2.51 11.70 -14.22
CA GLN A 5 -2.05 12.11 -15.55
C GLN A 5 -3.08 12.96 -16.29
N ILE A 6 -4.37 12.63 -16.16
CA ILE A 6 -5.45 13.44 -16.74
C ILE A 6 -5.42 14.85 -16.18
N GLY A 7 -5.24 15.01 -14.86
CA GLY A 7 -5.13 16.34 -14.24
C GLY A 7 -3.93 17.16 -14.76
N VAL A 8 -2.79 16.51 -15.00
CA VAL A 8 -1.59 17.16 -15.56
C VAL A 8 -1.84 17.63 -16.99
N ILE A 9 -2.44 16.79 -17.84
CA ILE A 9 -2.76 17.14 -19.24
C ILE A 9 -3.79 18.28 -19.30
N LEU A 10 -4.79 18.27 -18.42
CA LEU A 10 -5.79 19.34 -18.37
C LEU A 10 -5.16 20.69 -17.96
N ARG A 11 -4.15 20.66 -17.08
CA ARG A 11 -3.41 21.87 -16.70
C ARG A 11 -2.50 22.36 -17.82
N ASP A 12 -1.69 21.47 -18.38
CA ASP A 12 -0.60 21.84 -19.28
C ASP A 12 -1.09 22.06 -20.73
N SER A 13 -2.09 21.31 -21.20
CA SER A 13 -2.63 21.45 -22.56
C SER A 13 -3.90 22.29 -22.66
N HIS A 14 -4.75 22.28 -21.63
CA HIS A 14 -6.07 22.95 -21.67
C HIS A 14 -6.15 24.17 -20.73
N GLY A 15 -5.09 24.48 -19.97
CA GLY A 15 -5.05 25.62 -19.05
C GLY A 15 -5.96 25.50 -17.81
N ILE A 16 -6.54 24.32 -17.55
CA ILE A 16 -7.46 24.11 -16.42
C ILE A 16 -6.64 23.76 -15.18
N ALA A 17 -6.39 24.76 -14.32
CA ALA A 17 -5.60 24.57 -13.09
C ALA A 17 -6.26 23.60 -12.08
N GLN A 18 -7.59 23.66 -11.93
CA GLN A 18 -8.34 22.84 -10.96
C GLN A 18 -9.66 22.37 -11.55
N VAL A 19 -9.77 21.07 -11.85
CA VAL A 19 -11.01 20.48 -12.40
C VAL A 19 -12.21 20.66 -11.47
N LYS A 20 -11.97 20.65 -10.15
CA LYS A 20 -13.02 20.84 -9.14
C LYS A 20 -13.69 22.21 -9.25
N SER A 21 -12.94 23.26 -9.59
CA SER A 21 -13.49 24.63 -9.68
C SER A 21 -14.43 24.78 -10.86
N VAL A 22 -14.15 24.08 -11.97
CA VAL A 22 -14.94 24.18 -13.21
C VAL A 22 -16.17 23.26 -13.15
N THR A 23 -15.99 22.02 -12.71
CA THR A 23 -17.05 20.98 -12.76
C THR A 23 -17.74 20.71 -11.42
N GLY A 24 -17.32 21.38 -10.34
CA GLY A 24 -17.84 21.17 -8.97
C GLY A 24 -17.46 19.83 -8.32
N SER A 25 -16.97 18.86 -9.09
CA SER A 25 -16.64 17.50 -8.67
C SER A 25 -15.16 17.15 -8.88
N LYS A 26 -14.66 16.19 -8.11
CA LYS A 26 -13.30 15.65 -8.32
C LYS A 26 -13.29 14.69 -9.50
N ILE A 27 -12.17 14.64 -10.23
CA ILE A 27 -11.95 13.72 -11.38
C ILE A 27 -12.32 12.27 -11.03
N LEU A 28 -11.90 11.78 -9.86
CA LEU A 28 -12.22 10.41 -9.40
C LEU A 28 -13.73 10.16 -9.22
N ARG A 29 -14.53 11.18 -8.92
CA ARG A 29 -16.00 11.04 -8.82
C ARG A 29 -16.63 10.97 -10.20
N ILE A 30 -16.17 11.82 -11.12
CA ILE A 30 -16.62 11.85 -12.51
C ILE A 30 -16.32 10.49 -13.17
N LEU A 31 -15.09 9.98 -13.03
CA LEU A 31 -14.71 8.67 -13.56
C LEU A 31 -15.56 7.51 -13.00
N LYS A 32 -15.95 7.59 -11.72
CA LYS A 32 -16.84 6.59 -11.11
C LYS A 32 -18.26 6.66 -11.66
N ALA A 33 -18.79 7.86 -11.88
CA ALA A 33 -20.11 8.04 -12.48
C ALA A 33 -20.18 7.47 -13.90
N HIS A 34 -19.09 7.56 -14.65
CA HIS A 34 -18.99 7.01 -16.01
C HIS A 34 -18.52 5.55 -16.08
N GLY A 35 -18.32 4.85 -14.94
CA GLY A 35 -17.89 3.45 -14.93
C GLY A 35 -16.44 3.21 -15.41
N LEU A 36 -15.66 4.26 -15.62
CA LEU A 36 -14.25 4.18 -16.05
C LEU A 36 -13.28 4.18 -14.87
N ALA A 37 -13.79 4.03 -13.66
CA ALA A 37 -12.97 4.04 -12.46
C ALA A 37 -12.19 2.72 -12.32
N PRO A 38 -10.90 2.78 -11.99
CA PRO A 38 -10.14 1.57 -11.73
C PRO A 38 -10.64 0.91 -10.43
N GLU A 39 -10.80 -0.42 -10.48
CA GLU A 39 -11.18 -1.27 -9.35
C GLU A 39 -10.18 -1.15 -8.19
N ILE A 40 -8.91 -0.96 -8.51
CA ILE A 40 -7.83 -0.78 -7.55
C ILE A 40 -7.46 0.71 -7.53
N PRO A 41 -7.34 1.34 -6.35
CA PRO A 41 -6.91 2.73 -6.26
C PRO A 41 -5.50 2.91 -6.84
N GLU A 42 -5.34 3.99 -7.60
CA GLU A 42 -4.12 4.34 -8.34
C GLU A 42 -2.85 4.30 -7.45
N ASP A 43 -2.93 4.81 -6.23
CA ASP A 43 -1.82 4.83 -5.27
C ASP A 43 -1.30 3.41 -4.94
N LEU A 44 -2.23 2.48 -4.67
CA LEU A 44 -1.87 1.09 -4.36
C LEU A 44 -1.23 0.40 -5.55
N TYR A 45 -1.75 0.64 -6.76
CA TYR A 45 -1.19 0.11 -7.99
C TYR A 45 0.26 0.55 -8.22
N HIS A 46 0.56 1.84 -8.04
CA HIS A 46 1.92 2.37 -8.22
C HIS A 46 2.91 1.82 -7.19
N LEU A 47 2.48 1.64 -5.94
CA LEU A 47 3.35 1.05 -4.90
C LEU A 47 3.66 -0.42 -5.18
N ILE A 48 2.68 -1.21 -5.63
CA ILE A 48 2.90 -2.60 -6.04
C ILE A 48 3.87 -2.65 -7.22
N LYS A 49 3.66 -1.81 -8.24
CA LYS A 49 4.56 -1.72 -9.40
C LYS A 49 5.99 -1.40 -8.99
N LYS A 50 6.17 -0.48 -8.02
CA LYS A 50 7.50 -0.15 -7.47
C LYS A 50 8.12 -1.33 -6.72
N ALA A 51 7.35 -2.04 -5.89
CA ALA A 51 7.83 -3.22 -5.18
C ALA A 51 8.30 -4.33 -6.13
N VAL A 52 7.54 -4.59 -7.20
CA VAL A 52 7.90 -5.57 -8.25
C VAL A 52 9.20 -5.17 -8.95
N ALA A 53 9.38 -3.88 -9.26
CA ALA A 53 10.62 -3.39 -9.88
C ALA A 53 11.83 -3.58 -8.96
N ILE A 54 11.71 -3.27 -7.66
CA ILE A 54 12.78 -3.46 -6.67
C ILE A 54 13.13 -4.95 -6.52
N ARG A 55 12.13 -5.84 -6.49
CA ARG A 55 12.35 -7.29 -6.43
C ARG A 55 13.15 -7.80 -7.63
N LYS A 56 12.78 -7.38 -8.84
CA LYS A 56 13.51 -7.72 -10.08
C LYS A 56 14.96 -7.20 -10.07
N HIS A 57 15.20 -6.04 -9.45
CA HIS A 57 16.55 -5.51 -9.28
C HIS A 57 17.38 -6.38 -8.30
N LEU A 58 16.78 -6.75 -7.15
CA LEU A 58 17.42 -7.56 -6.12
C LEU A 58 17.71 -8.99 -6.55
N GLU A 59 16.93 -9.57 -7.48
CA GLU A 59 17.20 -10.88 -8.07
C GLU A 59 18.59 -10.96 -8.70
N ARG A 60 19.03 -9.87 -9.35
CA ARG A 60 20.36 -9.74 -9.96
C ARG A 60 21.40 -9.25 -8.95
N ASN A 61 21.01 -8.32 -8.07
CA ASN A 61 21.90 -7.67 -7.10
C ASN A 61 21.60 -8.12 -5.66
N ARG A 62 21.92 -9.37 -5.34
CA ARG A 62 21.55 -9.98 -4.05
C ARG A 62 22.23 -9.37 -2.82
N LYS A 63 23.37 -8.68 -3.02
CA LYS A 63 24.18 -8.07 -1.95
C LYS A 63 23.78 -6.64 -1.61
N ASP A 64 22.93 -6.00 -2.40
CA ASP A 64 22.50 -4.62 -2.14
C ASP A 64 21.57 -4.57 -0.91
N LYS A 65 22.08 -3.95 0.16
CA LYS A 65 21.36 -3.77 1.43
C LYS A 65 20.40 -2.58 1.40
N ASP A 66 20.73 -1.53 0.64
CA ASP A 66 19.90 -0.32 0.54
C ASP A 66 18.61 -0.61 -0.22
N SER A 67 18.69 -1.36 -1.31
CA SER A 67 17.50 -1.80 -2.07
C SER A 67 16.58 -2.72 -1.25
N LYS A 68 17.15 -3.57 -0.37
CA LYS A 68 16.36 -4.40 0.56
C LYS A 68 15.63 -3.55 1.59
N PHE A 69 16.31 -2.55 2.16
CA PHE A 69 15.69 -1.61 3.09
C PHE A 69 14.54 -0.83 2.43
N ARG A 70 14.75 -0.35 1.20
CA ARG A 70 13.72 0.33 0.42
C ARG A 70 12.52 -0.57 0.11
N LEU A 71 12.72 -1.86 -0.15
CA LEU A 71 11.63 -2.82 -0.32
C LEU A 71 10.75 -2.89 0.93
N ILE A 72 11.37 -3.01 2.11
CA ILE A 72 10.66 -3.07 3.40
C ILE A 72 9.83 -1.81 3.64
N LEU A 73 10.37 -0.63 3.31
CA LEU A 73 9.63 0.63 3.42
C LEU A 73 8.41 0.67 2.49
N VAL A 74 8.55 0.21 1.25
CA VAL A 74 7.46 0.17 0.28
C VAL A 74 6.38 -0.83 0.71
N GLU A 75 6.76 -2.02 1.15
CA GLU A 75 5.84 -3.05 1.67
C GLU A 75 5.07 -2.55 2.90
N SER A 76 5.77 -1.89 3.83
CA SER A 76 5.16 -1.28 5.02
C SER A 76 4.12 -0.21 4.64
N ARG A 77 4.39 0.60 3.62
CA ARG A 77 3.43 1.61 3.10
C ARG A 77 2.21 0.96 2.46
N ILE A 78 2.41 -0.08 1.64
CA ILE A 78 1.32 -0.86 1.02
C ILE A 78 0.38 -1.37 2.10
N HIS A 79 0.92 -1.96 3.16
CA HIS A 79 0.12 -2.51 4.24
C HIS A 79 -0.69 -1.40 4.95
N ARG A 80 -0.07 -0.25 5.25
CA ARG A 80 -0.79 0.87 5.91
C ARG A 80 -1.97 1.35 5.07
N LEU A 81 -1.77 1.49 3.76
CA LEU A 81 -2.83 1.91 2.84
C LEU A 81 -3.92 0.85 2.68
N ALA A 82 -3.54 -0.44 2.60
CA ALA A 82 -4.50 -1.53 2.54
C ALA A 82 -5.42 -1.54 3.77
N ARG A 83 -4.90 -1.27 4.97
CA ARG A 83 -5.72 -1.12 6.20
C ARG A 83 -6.71 0.04 6.09
N TYR A 84 -6.26 1.20 5.62
CA TYR A 84 -7.13 2.36 5.44
C TYR A 84 -8.28 2.06 4.46
N TYR A 85 -7.96 1.51 3.29
CA TYR A 85 -8.97 1.20 2.27
C TYR A 85 -9.95 0.10 2.68
N LYS A 86 -9.50 -0.86 3.51
CA LYS A 86 -10.38 -1.86 4.15
C LYS A 86 -11.41 -1.18 5.06
N LYS A 87 -10.99 -0.21 5.88
CA LYS A 87 -11.91 0.56 6.75
C LYS A 87 -12.94 1.34 5.94
N THR A 88 -12.53 1.92 4.82
CA THR A 88 -13.42 2.73 3.95
C THR A 88 -14.26 1.87 2.97
N LYS A 89 -14.17 0.53 3.02
CA LYS A 89 -14.90 -0.43 2.15
C LYS A 89 -14.75 -0.17 0.64
N LYS A 90 -13.65 0.47 0.22
CA LYS A 90 -13.40 0.77 -1.21
C LYS A 90 -12.77 -0.40 -1.98
N LEU A 91 -12.34 -1.45 -1.29
CA LEU A 91 -11.78 -2.66 -1.89
C LEU A 91 -12.54 -3.90 -1.38
N PRO A 92 -12.74 -4.91 -2.25
CA PRO A 92 -13.26 -6.20 -1.82
C PRO A 92 -12.27 -6.90 -0.86
N PRO A 93 -12.76 -7.61 0.18
CA PRO A 93 -11.95 -8.18 1.25
C PRO A 93 -10.99 -9.31 0.80
N VAL A 94 -11.09 -9.75 -0.45
CA VAL A 94 -10.32 -10.88 -1.02
C VAL A 94 -8.83 -10.54 -1.22
N TRP A 95 -8.49 -9.26 -1.39
CA TRP A 95 -7.15 -8.80 -1.81
C TRP A 95 -6.01 -9.14 -0.83
N ASN A 96 -6.31 -9.40 0.45
CA ASN A 96 -5.30 -9.41 1.52
C ASN A 96 -4.77 -10.79 1.96
N LYS A 97 -5.28 -11.91 1.44
CA LYS A 97 -4.82 -13.23 1.90
C LYS A 97 -3.43 -13.63 1.37
N LEU A 98 -3.00 -13.09 0.22
CA LEU A 98 -1.77 -13.55 -0.45
C LEU A 98 -0.51 -12.72 -0.12
N HIS A 99 -0.64 -11.41 0.16
CA HIS A 99 0.53 -10.54 0.39
C HIS A 99 0.90 -10.31 1.86
N SER A 100 -0.01 -10.54 2.81
CA SER A 100 0.20 -10.16 4.22
C SER A 100 0.98 -11.17 5.06
N TYR A 101 1.07 -12.44 4.66
CA TYR A 101 1.59 -13.50 5.53
C TYR A 101 2.84 -14.22 4.99
N LEU A 102 3.01 -14.35 3.66
CA LEU A 102 4.05 -15.23 3.10
C LEU A 102 5.36 -14.54 2.73
N LEU A 103 5.37 -13.28 2.30
CA LEU A 103 6.60 -12.62 1.83
C LEU A 103 7.36 -11.85 2.91
N VAL A 104 6.66 -11.20 3.84
CA VAL A 104 7.30 -10.43 4.91
C VAL A 104 7.75 -11.33 6.08
N TRP A 105 7.14 -12.50 6.27
CA TRP A 105 7.52 -13.39 7.37
C TRP A 105 8.66 -14.35 6.98
N GLY A 106 8.56 -15.00 5.81
CA GLY A 106 9.55 -15.98 5.36
C GLY A 106 10.89 -15.38 4.92
N LEU A 107 10.89 -14.25 4.18
CA LEU A 107 12.11 -13.65 3.65
C LEU A 107 12.85 -12.75 4.66
N VAL A 108 12.10 -12.08 5.55
CA VAL A 108 12.71 -11.22 6.59
C VAL A 108 13.43 -12.06 7.64
N SER A 109 12.90 -13.25 7.98
CA SER A 109 13.55 -14.18 8.92
C SER A 109 14.90 -14.73 8.42
N SER A 110 15.18 -14.70 7.11
CA SER A 110 16.45 -15.16 6.53
C SER A 110 17.45 -14.03 6.26
N ILE A 111 17.05 -12.76 6.37
CA ILE A 111 17.86 -11.61 5.93
C ILE A 111 18.18 -10.63 7.06
N LEU A 112 17.32 -10.51 8.08
CA LEU A 112 17.47 -9.53 9.16
C LEU A 112 17.60 -10.22 10.52
N SER A 113 18.56 -9.77 11.33
CA SER A 113 18.73 -10.22 12.71
C SER A 113 17.43 -10.00 13.50
N LEU A 114 17.12 -10.93 14.41
CA LEU A 114 15.88 -10.98 15.21
C LEU A 114 15.56 -9.67 15.97
N SER A 115 16.56 -8.81 16.19
CA SER A 115 16.43 -7.51 16.86
C SER A 115 15.59 -6.49 16.09
N ASP A 116 15.63 -6.47 14.76
CA ASP A 116 14.88 -5.48 13.94
C ASP A 116 13.43 -5.92 13.68
N TYR A 117 13.16 -7.22 13.85
CA TYR A 117 11.83 -7.82 13.69
C TYR A 117 10.88 -7.41 14.81
N PHE A 118 11.42 -7.20 16.01
CA PHE A 118 10.64 -6.85 17.20
C PHE A 118 10.03 -5.46 17.07
N ASP A 119 10.76 -4.49 16.50
CA ASP A 119 10.30 -3.10 16.36
C ASP A 119 9.16 -2.95 15.33
N ILE A 120 9.28 -3.65 14.20
CA ILE A 120 8.23 -3.67 13.17
C ILE A 120 7.00 -4.43 13.67
N LYS A 121 7.16 -5.59 14.33
CA LYS A 121 6.02 -6.35 14.88
C LYS A 121 5.31 -5.60 16.02
N PHE A 122 6.06 -4.84 16.83
CA PHE A 122 5.51 -4.00 17.90
C PHE A 122 4.72 -2.80 17.33
N MET A 123 5.21 -2.17 16.26
CA MET A 123 4.50 -1.08 15.58
C MET A 123 3.18 -1.51 14.90
N TRP A 124 3.04 -2.81 14.56
CA TRP A 124 1.81 -3.36 13.98
C TRP A 124 0.80 -3.91 15.01
N ARG A 125 1.17 -3.95 16.30
CA ARG A 125 0.32 -4.43 17.42
C ARG A 125 -0.34 -3.29 18.22
N GLY A 126 -0.58 -2.12 17.60
CA GLY A 126 -1.22 -0.98 18.24
C GLY A 126 -2.68 -0.78 17.85
N THR A 127 -3.60 -1.24 18.71
CA THR A 127 -5.03 -0.91 18.97
C THR A 127 -5.85 -2.21 19.11
N THR A 128 -6.18 -2.67 20.31
CA THR A 128 -7.10 -2.01 21.25
C THR A 128 -6.74 -2.21 22.73
N CYS A 129 -6.28 -1.15 23.40
CA CYS A 129 -6.58 -0.98 24.82
C CYS A 129 -7.96 -0.34 24.91
N LYS A 130 -8.99 -1.13 25.25
CA LYS A 130 -10.14 -0.73 26.07
C LYS A 130 -10.88 -2.00 26.50
N ASN A 131 -11.07 -2.08 27.81
CA ASN A 131 -11.87 -3.03 28.59
C ASN A 131 -11.16 -4.34 28.92
N GLY A 132 -10.75 -4.41 30.19
CA GLY A 132 -10.19 -5.61 30.78
C GLY A 132 -11.22 -6.74 30.80
N VAL A 133 -10.78 -7.91 30.34
CA VAL A 133 -10.87 -9.19 31.04
C VAL A 133 -10.11 -10.23 30.21
N ASN A 134 -9.16 -10.88 30.87
CA ASN A 134 -8.74 -12.28 30.71
C ASN A 134 -8.18 -12.78 29.37
N GLY A 135 -7.03 -13.45 29.48
CA GLY A 135 -6.80 -14.67 28.69
C GLY A 135 -5.48 -14.73 27.95
N LEU A 136 -4.42 -15.09 28.67
CA LEU A 136 -3.30 -15.86 28.13
C LEU A 136 -3.83 -17.04 27.29
N ALA A 137 -3.60 -17.03 25.99
CA ALA A 137 -3.38 -18.22 25.17
C ALA A 137 -3.14 -17.75 23.73
N PHE A 138 -2.00 -18.12 23.16
CA PHE A 138 -1.87 -18.75 21.84
C PHE A 138 -0.37 -18.82 21.51
N TYR A 139 0.27 -19.88 22.02
CA TYR A 139 1.48 -20.48 21.47
C TYR A 139 1.03 -21.65 20.59
N LEU A 140 1.35 -21.60 19.31
CA LEU A 140 2.32 -22.48 18.64
C LEU A 140 2.65 -21.84 17.28
#